data_AF-A0A7C5Q811-F1
#
_entry.id   AF-A0A7C5Q811-F1
#
_cell.length_a   1.000
_cell.length_b   1.000
_cell.length_c   1.000
_cell.angle_alpha   90.00
_cell.angle_beta   90.00
_cell.angle_gamma   90.00
#
_symmetry.space_group_name_H-M   'P 1'
#
loop_
_entity.id
_entity.type
_entity.pdbx_description
1 polymer ?
#
loop_
_entity_poly.entity_id
_entity_poly.type
_entity_poly.pdbx_seq_one_letter_code
_entity_poly.pdbx_strand_id
1 'polypeptide(L)'
;MTLDLPYLSVDIPGIGGQIKTVPGDFYVEEIPLYEPGGEGQHLYVTIEKKGITTLTAINRIARALKINSRKIGYAGQKDAQAVTKQTLSIDGALPEQAAQLNIPGVKIIAAKQHRNKLKLGHLAGNKFVIRVRGVERDALAQAEATLKQLSRQGVPNYFGEQRFGLRQNSHLLGQALAKGQLDEFFEQF
;
A
#
# COMPACT_ATOMS: atom_id res chain seq x y z
N MET A 1 8.65 -15.66 -17.99
CA MET A 1 9.46 -14.64 -18.70
C MET A 1 9.51 -13.44 -17.79
N THR A 2 10.69 -13.10 -17.28
CA THR A 2 10.91 -11.83 -16.59
C THR A 2 10.69 -10.71 -17.61
N LEU A 3 9.87 -9.72 -17.28
CA LEU A 3 9.64 -8.58 -18.16
C LEU A 3 10.94 -7.76 -18.24
N ASP A 4 11.66 -7.85 -19.36
CA ASP A 4 12.87 -7.04 -19.60
C ASP A 4 12.46 -5.62 -20.03
N LEU A 5 12.12 -4.81 -19.03
CA LEU A 5 11.64 -3.44 -19.22
C LEU A 5 12.84 -2.48 -19.19
N PRO A 6 12.92 -1.51 -20.11
CA PRO A 6 14.05 -0.60 -20.16
C PRO A 6 14.08 0.32 -18.93
N TYR A 7 15.27 0.50 -18.37
CA TYR A 7 15.50 1.44 -17.28
C TYR A 7 15.73 2.85 -17.80
N LEU A 8 15.37 3.85 -17.01
CA LEU A 8 15.65 5.26 -17.33
C LEU A 8 17.08 5.67 -16.96
N SER A 9 17.67 5.04 -15.95
CA SER A 9 19.00 5.36 -15.40
C SER A 9 20.06 4.31 -15.79
N VAL A 10 20.04 3.85 -17.05
CA VAL A 10 20.94 2.78 -17.55
C VAL A 10 22.43 3.08 -17.37
N ASP A 11 22.80 4.35 -17.35
CA ASP A 11 24.19 4.80 -17.23
C ASP A 11 24.71 4.79 -15.79
N ILE A 12 23.84 4.52 -14.81
CA ILE A 12 24.18 4.51 -13.37
C ILE A 12 24.04 3.07 -12.85
N PRO A 13 25.12 2.47 -12.33
CA PRO A 13 25.04 1.14 -11.71
C PRO A 13 24.00 1.10 -10.59
N GLY A 14 23.24 0.00 -10.53
CA GLY A 14 22.28 -0.21 -9.45
C GLY A 14 22.98 -0.43 -8.10
N ILE A 15 22.35 0.04 -7.03
CA ILE A 15 22.90 -0.01 -5.67
C ILE A 15 22.88 -1.40 -5.00
N GLY A 16 22.30 -2.39 -5.69
CA GLY A 16 22.07 -3.73 -5.16
C GLY A 16 21.20 -3.74 -3.89
N GLY A 17 21.52 -4.65 -2.98
CA GLY A 17 20.86 -4.79 -1.68
C GLY A 17 19.46 -5.40 -1.74
N GLN A 18 18.78 -5.37 -0.59
CA GLN A 18 17.48 -5.99 -0.35
C GLN A 18 16.53 -5.03 0.36
N ILE A 19 15.26 -5.06 -0.05
CA ILE A 19 14.16 -4.35 0.61
C ILE A 19 13.26 -5.35 1.34
N LYS A 20 12.46 -4.85 2.30
CA LYS A 20 11.50 -5.67 3.07
C LYS A 20 12.13 -6.85 3.83
N THR A 21 13.42 -6.78 4.16
CA THR A 21 14.12 -7.75 5.01
C THR A 21 13.41 -7.92 6.36
N VAL A 22 12.96 -6.80 6.94
CA VAL A 22 12.02 -6.78 8.07
C VAL A 22 10.89 -5.79 7.78
N PRO A 23 9.69 -5.93 8.39
CA PRO A 23 8.56 -5.02 8.12
C PRO A 23 8.87 -3.53 8.33
N GLY A 24 9.80 -3.21 9.25
CA GLY A 24 10.24 -1.83 9.50
C GLY A 24 11.09 -1.21 8.40
N ASP A 25 11.58 -2.00 7.44
CA ASP A 25 12.32 -1.49 6.29
C ASP A 25 11.40 -0.88 5.23
N PHE A 26 10.09 -1.09 5.36
CA PHE A 26 9.10 -0.62 4.41
C PHE A 26 7.97 0.07 5.17
N TYR A 27 8.05 1.39 5.26
CA TYR A 27 7.02 2.20 5.88
C TYR A 27 6.19 2.90 4.81
N VAL A 28 4.86 2.82 4.97
CA VAL A 28 3.89 3.45 4.07
C VAL A 28 2.95 4.30 4.90
N GLU A 29 2.82 5.56 4.54
CA GLU A 29 1.86 6.48 5.14
C GLU A 29 0.87 6.95 4.08
N GLU A 30 -0.41 6.77 4.36
CA GLU A 30 -1.46 7.30 3.52
C GLU A 30 -1.51 8.82 3.61
N ILE A 31 -1.54 9.47 2.45
CA ILE A 31 -1.79 10.91 2.34
C ILE A 31 -3.28 11.06 2.05
N PRO A 32 -4.07 11.56 3.01
CA PRO A 32 -5.51 11.69 2.83
C PRO A 32 -5.80 12.71 1.74
N LEU A 33 -6.91 12.53 1.01
CA LEU A 33 -7.36 13.54 0.03
C LEU A 33 -7.83 14.83 0.72
N TYR A 34 -8.27 14.73 1.98
CA TYR A 34 -8.72 15.84 2.82
C TYR A 34 -8.62 15.43 4.29
N GLU A 35 -8.45 16.42 5.16
CA GLU A 35 -8.35 16.21 6.61
C GLU A 35 -9.73 15.98 7.26
N PRO A 36 -9.80 15.26 8.40
CA PRO A 36 -11.05 15.08 9.12
C PRO A 36 -11.59 16.40 9.67
N GLY A 37 -12.81 16.75 9.28
CA GLY A 37 -13.51 17.99 9.67
C GLY A 37 -13.75 18.19 11.18
N GLY A 38 -13.85 17.12 11.99
CA GLY A 38 -14.06 17.23 13.44
C GLY A 38 -15.50 17.02 13.92
N GLU A 39 -16.42 16.77 13.00
CA GLU A 39 -17.84 16.55 13.28
C GLU A 39 -18.42 15.51 12.32
N GLY A 40 -19.56 14.94 12.69
CA GLY A 40 -20.28 13.93 11.91
C GLY A 40 -20.38 12.59 12.62
N GLN A 41 -20.96 11.61 11.91
CA GLN A 41 -21.26 10.28 12.44
C GLN A 41 -20.08 9.30 12.34
N HIS A 42 -19.12 9.55 11.45
CA HIS A 42 -18.02 8.65 11.20
C HIS A 42 -16.77 9.08 11.96
N LEU A 43 -16.21 8.19 12.77
CA LEU A 43 -14.91 8.41 13.38
C LEU A 43 -13.79 8.05 12.40
N TYR A 44 -12.99 9.02 11.97
CA TYR A 44 -11.75 8.76 11.26
C TYR A 44 -10.66 8.43 12.29
N VAL A 45 -10.17 7.20 12.23
CA VAL A 45 -9.12 6.68 13.12
C VAL A 45 -7.88 6.41 12.29
N THR A 46 -6.83 7.20 12.53
CA THR A 46 -5.51 6.95 11.97
C THR A 46 -4.83 5.87 12.80
N ILE A 47 -4.50 4.76 12.15
CA ILE A 47 -3.82 3.63 12.77
C ILE A 47 -2.45 3.43 12.14
N GLU A 48 -1.49 3.02 12.96
CA GLU A 48 -0.25 2.40 12.50
C GLU A 48 -0.35 0.89 12.74
N LYS A 49 -0.22 0.09 11.68
CA LYS A 49 -0.24 -1.37 11.77
C LYS A 49 1.12 -1.98 11.43
N LYS A 50 1.44 -3.10 12.07
CA LYS A 50 2.65 -3.90 11.78
C LYS A 50 2.33 -5.39 11.85
N GLY A 51 2.79 -6.14 10.85
CA GLY A 51 2.68 -7.61 10.83
C GLY A 51 1.27 -8.16 10.57
N ILE A 52 0.32 -7.30 10.19
CA ILE A 52 -1.05 -7.68 9.84
C ILE A 52 -1.53 -6.92 8.60
N THR A 53 -2.50 -7.49 7.88
CA THR A 53 -3.15 -6.84 6.73
C THR A 53 -4.18 -5.81 7.18
N THR A 54 -4.61 -4.92 6.28
CA THR A 54 -5.71 -3.98 6.55
C THR A 54 -7.00 -4.70 6.96
N LEU A 55 -7.36 -5.80 6.28
CA LEU A 55 -8.57 -6.56 6.62
C LEU A 55 -8.49 -7.22 8.00
N THR A 56 -7.32 -7.75 8.38
CA THR A 56 -7.12 -8.29 9.74
C THR A 56 -7.26 -7.21 10.80
N ALA A 57 -6.69 -6.02 10.57
CA ALA A 57 -6.84 -4.88 11.49
C ALA A 57 -8.31 -4.46 11.64
N ILE A 58 -9.05 -4.33 10.52
CA ILE A 58 -10.48 -4.02 10.51
C ILE A 58 -11.28 -5.04 11.33
N ASN A 59 -11.06 -6.33 11.12
CA ASN A 59 -11.79 -7.37 11.84
C ASN A 59 -11.50 -7.35 13.35
N ARG A 60 -10.26 -7.08 13.75
CA ARG A 60 -9.90 -6.95 15.17
C ARG A 60 -10.54 -5.71 15.81
N ILE A 61 -10.52 -4.56 15.11
CA ILE A 61 -11.17 -3.33 15.56
C ILE A 61 -12.69 -3.53 15.70
N ALA A 62 -13.32 -4.11 14.68
CA ALA A 62 -14.76 -4.38 14.69
C ALA A 62 -15.17 -5.26 15.88
N ARG A 63 -14.39 -6.31 16.17
CA ARG A 63 -14.61 -7.19 17.32
C ARG A 63 -14.45 -6.45 18.65
N ALA A 64 -13.40 -5.64 18.80
CA ALA A 64 -13.18 -4.86 20.03
C ALA A 64 -14.31 -3.86 20.30
N LEU A 65 -14.84 -3.23 19.24
CA LEU A 65 -15.97 -2.30 19.32
C LEU A 65 -17.35 -2.99 19.31
N LYS A 66 -17.41 -4.32 19.17
CA LYS A 66 -18.66 -5.11 19.05
C LYS A 66 -19.57 -4.61 17.90
N ILE A 67 -18.98 -4.24 16.77
CA ILE A 67 -19.70 -3.80 15.57
C ILE A 67 -19.44 -4.72 14.38
N ASN A 68 -20.28 -4.62 13.35
CA ASN A 68 -20.05 -5.31 12.08
C ASN A 68 -18.88 -4.65 11.33
N SER A 69 -17.96 -5.44 10.77
CA SER A 69 -16.80 -4.93 10.01
C SER A 69 -17.20 -4.08 8.79
N ARG A 70 -18.39 -4.25 8.23
CA ARG A 70 -18.95 -3.40 7.16
C ARG A 70 -19.15 -1.95 7.59
N LYS A 71 -19.25 -1.67 8.90
CA LYS A 71 -19.28 -0.29 9.42
C LYS A 71 -17.92 0.41 9.34
N ILE A 72 -16.85 -0.32 9.04
CA ILE A 72 -15.51 0.22 8.87
C ILE A 72 -15.21 0.41 7.39
N GLY A 73 -14.83 1.63 7.02
CA GLY A 73 -14.39 2.03 5.69
C GLY A 73 -12.88 2.23 5.64
N TYR A 74 -12.30 2.04 4.47
CA TYR A 74 -10.87 2.22 4.19
C TYR A 74 -10.69 2.69 2.75
N ALA A 75 -9.58 3.36 2.45
CA ALA A 75 -9.32 3.92 1.13
C ALA A 75 -8.34 3.10 0.29
N GLY A 76 -7.60 2.18 0.91
CA GLY A 76 -6.78 1.18 0.23
C GLY A 76 -6.43 0.00 1.15
N GLN A 77 -6.02 -1.12 0.56
CA GLN A 77 -5.49 -2.25 1.31
C GLN A 77 -3.96 -2.19 1.34
N LYS A 78 -3.38 -2.62 2.46
CA LYS A 78 -1.93 -2.60 2.69
C LYS A 78 -1.50 -3.95 3.25
N ASP A 79 -0.43 -4.50 2.68
CA ASP A 79 0.11 -5.82 3.03
C ASP A 79 0.65 -5.87 4.46
N ALA A 80 0.83 -7.08 4.98
CA ALA A 80 1.38 -7.32 6.32
C ALA A 80 2.90 -7.09 6.41
N GLN A 81 3.61 -7.16 5.29
CA GLN A 81 5.07 -7.01 5.20
C GLN A 81 5.52 -5.54 5.10
N ALA A 82 4.90 -4.67 5.88
CA ALA A 82 5.23 -3.26 5.99
C ALA A 82 4.71 -2.71 7.33
N VAL A 83 5.32 -1.63 7.81
CA VAL A 83 4.66 -0.74 8.77
C VAL A 83 3.78 0.21 7.96
N THR A 84 2.50 0.31 8.31
CA THR A 84 1.57 1.15 7.55
C THR A 84 0.80 2.07 8.46
N LYS A 85 0.91 3.38 8.22
CA LYS A 85 0.00 4.39 8.77
C LYS A 85 -1.13 4.65 7.78
N GLN A 86 -2.35 4.29 8.16
CA GLN A 86 -3.55 4.39 7.31
C GLN A 86 -4.73 4.90 8.12
N THR A 87 -5.71 5.49 7.45
CA THR A 87 -6.93 5.96 8.09
C THR A 87 -8.07 4.99 7.83
N LEU A 88 -8.85 4.71 8.87
CA LEU A 88 -10.10 3.95 8.77
C LEU A 88 -11.25 4.86 9.21
N SER A 89 -12.42 4.73 8.58
CA SER A 89 -13.65 5.39 9.08
C SER A 89 -14.51 4.38 9.81
N ILE A 90 -14.99 4.67 11.01
CA ILE A 90 -15.87 3.80 11.79
C ILE A 90 -17.21 4.49 12.00
N ASP A 91 -18.27 3.91 11.44
CA ASP A 91 -19.64 4.43 11.56
C ASP A 91 -20.17 4.29 13.00
N GLY A 92 -20.53 5.43 13.60
CA GLY A 92 -21.19 5.52 14.91
C GLY A 92 -20.25 5.30 16.10
N ALA A 93 -18.93 5.37 15.89
CA ALA A 93 -17.95 5.33 16.96
C ALA A 93 -17.59 6.75 17.44
N LEU A 94 -17.13 6.85 18.69
CA LEU A 94 -16.66 8.09 19.30
C LEU A 94 -15.15 8.03 19.60
N PRO A 95 -14.43 9.17 19.64
CA PRO A 95 -12.99 9.21 19.90
C PRO A 95 -12.56 8.47 21.17
N GLU A 96 -13.36 8.52 22.22
CA GLU A 96 -13.11 7.86 23.51
C GLU A 96 -13.07 6.33 23.36
N GLN A 97 -13.92 5.77 22.50
CA GLN A 97 -13.92 4.34 22.21
C GLN A 97 -12.65 3.93 21.47
N ALA A 98 -12.15 4.77 20.55
CA ALA A 98 -10.90 4.52 19.86
C ALA A 98 -9.68 4.62 20.79
N ALA A 99 -9.69 5.55 21.74
CA ALA A 99 -8.62 5.70 22.74
C ALA A 99 -8.48 4.47 23.66
N GLN A 100 -9.57 3.72 23.86
CA GLN A 100 -9.59 2.50 24.67
C GLN A 100 -9.19 1.24 23.89
N LEU A 101 -9.00 1.33 22.56
CA LEU A 101 -8.63 0.18 21.74
C LEU A 101 -7.20 -0.26 22.04
N ASN A 102 -7.07 -1.48 22.57
CA ASN A 102 -5.80 -2.18 22.67
C ASN A 102 -5.82 -3.42 21.77
N ILE A 103 -5.23 -3.30 20.58
CA ILE A 103 -5.29 -4.34 19.54
C ILE A 103 -3.87 -4.74 19.16
N PRO A 104 -3.47 -6.02 19.33
CA PRO A 104 -2.15 -6.48 18.94
C PRO A 104 -1.84 -6.16 17.48
N GLY A 105 -0.69 -5.53 17.23
CA GLY A 105 -0.23 -5.13 15.89
C GLY A 105 -0.89 -3.87 15.32
N VAL A 106 -1.69 -3.16 16.10
CA VAL A 106 -2.32 -1.88 15.74
C VAL A 106 -2.05 -0.85 16.85
N LYS A 107 -1.57 0.32 16.46
CA LYS A 107 -1.43 1.49 17.31
C LYS A 107 -2.39 2.58 16.81
N ILE A 108 -3.20 3.13 17.71
CA ILE A 108 -4.04 4.29 17.39
C ILE A 108 -3.17 5.55 17.47
N ILE A 109 -3.18 6.35 16.41
CA ILE A 109 -2.37 7.58 16.28
C ILE A 109 -3.24 8.82 16.47
N ALA A 110 -4.42 8.82 15.86
CA ALA A 110 -5.38 9.92 15.95
C ALA A 110 -6.80 9.38 15.77
N ALA A 111 -7.78 10.06 16.36
CA ALA A 111 -9.19 9.78 16.19
C ALA A 111 -9.97 11.11 16.15
N LYS A 112 -10.68 11.38 15.05
CA LYS A 112 -11.42 12.63 14.85
C LYS A 112 -12.70 12.37 14.06
N GLN A 113 -13.79 13.04 14.43
CA GLN A 113 -15.07 12.87 13.75
C GLN A 113 -15.04 13.41 12.32
N HIS A 114 -15.85 12.81 11.47
CA HIS A 114 -16.01 13.14 10.08
C HIS A 114 -17.42 12.82 9.56
N ARG A 115 -17.84 13.52 8.50
CA ARG A 115 -19.21 13.48 8.00
C ARG A 115 -19.51 12.24 7.16
N ASN A 116 -18.56 11.75 6.38
CA ASN A 116 -18.77 10.63 5.45
C ASN A 116 -17.88 9.43 5.75
N LYS A 117 -18.31 8.27 5.27
CA LYS A 117 -17.50 7.05 5.25
C LYS A 117 -16.31 7.20 4.31
N LEU A 118 -15.17 6.64 4.72
CA LEU A 118 -13.98 6.50 3.89
C LEU A 118 -14.18 5.38 2.86
N LYS A 119 -13.85 5.65 1.59
CA LYS A 119 -14.03 4.74 0.45
C LYS A 119 -12.76 4.71 -0.41
N LEU A 120 -12.68 3.72 -1.30
CA LEU A 120 -11.65 3.65 -2.33
C LEU A 120 -11.64 4.97 -3.13
N GLY A 121 -10.44 5.51 -3.39
CA GLY A 121 -10.26 6.79 -4.07
C GLY A 121 -10.18 8.01 -3.15
N HIS A 122 -10.39 7.86 -1.83
CA HIS A 122 -10.21 8.97 -0.86
C HIS A 122 -8.74 9.16 -0.41
N LEU A 123 -7.76 8.72 -1.21
CA LEU A 123 -6.34 8.94 -0.98
C LEU A 123 -5.78 9.85 -2.07
N ALA A 124 -5.03 10.89 -1.68
CA ALA A 124 -4.22 11.65 -2.62
C ALA A 124 -2.98 10.87 -3.05
N GLY A 125 -2.46 10.02 -2.18
CA GLY A 125 -1.29 9.21 -2.48
C GLY A 125 -0.78 8.44 -1.26
N ASN A 126 0.46 7.95 -1.37
CA ASN A 126 1.16 7.31 -0.26
C ASN A 126 2.57 7.88 -0.19
N LYS A 127 3.02 8.20 1.02
CA LYS A 127 4.41 8.49 1.32
C LYS A 127 5.12 7.20 1.69
N PHE A 128 6.26 6.95 1.05
CA PHE A 128 7.07 5.77 1.31
C PHE A 128 8.36 6.15 2.01
N VAL A 129 8.75 5.36 3.00
CA VAL A 129 10.11 5.35 3.55
C VAL A 129 10.62 3.93 3.44
N ILE A 130 11.61 3.74 2.58
CA ILE A 130 12.15 2.42 2.24
C ILE A 130 13.61 2.38 2.65
N ARG A 131 13.98 1.34 3.40
CA ARG A 131 15.36 1.03 3.75
C ARG A 131 15.85 -0.12 2.89
N VAL A 132 16.93 0.12 2.16
CA VAL A 132 17.67 -0.90 1.44
C VAL A 132 18.82 -1.38 2.34
N ARG A 133 18.94 -2.69 2.52
CA ARG A 133 19.99 -3.32 3.36
C ARG A 133 20.96 -4.12 2.51
N GLY A 134 22.17 -4.35 3.03
CA GLY A 134 23.18 -5.15 2.34
C GLY A 134 23.68 -4.48 1.06
N VAL A 135 23.83 -3.16 1.09
CA VAL A 135 24.35 -2.37 -0.03
C VAL A 135 25.87 -2.21 0.09
N GLU A 136 26.52 -2.00 -1.05
CA GLU A 136 27.96 -1.74 -1.13
C GLU A 136 28.33 -0.34 -0.61
N ARG A 137 29.62 -0.09 -0.39
CA ARG A 137 30.10 1.18 0.21
C ARG A 137 29.79 2.41 -0.64
N ASP A 138 29.77 2.27 -1.96
CA ASP A 138 29.51 3.33 -2.94
C ASP A 138 28.02 3.53 -3.25
N ALA A 139 27.14 2.71 -2.67
CA ALA A 139 25.70 2.72 -2.92
C ALA A 139 25.03 4.07 -2.62
N LEU A 140 25.53 4.84 -1.65
CA LEU A 140 24.97 6.15 -1.34
C LEU A 140 25.16 7.13 -2.51
N ALA A 141 26.37 7.23 -3.05
CA ALA A 141 26.66 8.12 -4.16
C ALA A 141 25.88 7.72 -5.43
N GLN A 142 25.77 6.41 -5.70
CA GLN A 142 24.97 5.87 -6.81
C GLN A 142 23.47 6.15 -6.62
N ALA A 143 22.93 5.99 -5.41
CA ALA A 143 21.55 6.31 -5.09
C ALA A 143 21.25 7.79 -5.29
N GLU A 144 22.13 8.69 -4.82
CA GLU A 144 21.98 10.13 -4.98
C GLU A 144 22.01 10.55 -6.46
N ALA A 145 22.93 9.98 -7.25
CA ALA A 145 22.99 10.21 -8.70
C ALA A 145 21.69 9.74 -9.39
N THR A 146 21.23 8.54 -9.06
CA THR A 146 19.98 7.98 -9.60
C THR A 146 18.77 8.86 -9.24
N LEU A 147 18.61 9.21 -7.95
CA LEU A 147 17.50 10.05 -7.48
C LEU A 147 17.53 11.45 -8.11
N LYS A 148 18.71 12.01 -8.34
CA LYS A 148 18.86 13.30 -9.03
C LYS A 148 18.37 13.22 -10.47
N GLN A 149 18.61 12.12 -11.18
CA GLN A 149 18.07 11.92 -12.53
C GLN A 149 16.55 11.72 -12.50
N LEU A 150 16.07 10.80 -11.66
CA LEU A 150 14.64 10.45 -11.57
C LEU A 150 13.77 11.61 -11.09
N SER A 151 14.29 12.49 -10.21
CA SER A 151 13.56 13.69 -9.78
C SER A 151 13.31 14.70 -10.90
N ARG A 152 14.11 14.68 -11.97
CA ARG A 152 13.95 15.57 -13.13
C ARG A 152 13.07 14.96 -14.22
N GLN A 153 13.22 13.66 -14.44
CA GLN A 153 12.60 12.96 -15.57
C GLN A 153 11.37 12.14 -15.17
N GLY A 154 11.14 11.94 -13.87
CA GLY A 154 10.16 11.00 -13.35
C GLY A 154 10.68 9.57 -13.37
N VAL A 155 9.74 8.62 -13.25
CA VAL A 155 10.00 7.18 -13.36
C VAL A 155 9.06 6.58 -14.38
N PRO A 156 9.48 5.54 -15.13
CA PRO A 156 8.56 4.78 -15.96
C PRO A 156 7.44 4.15 -15.11
N ASN A 157 6.19 4.47 -15.43
CA ASN A 157 5.03 3.97 -14.69
C ASN A 157 4.56 2.61 -15.22
N TYR A 158 5.44 1.62 -15.18
CA TYR A 158 5.15 0.28 -15.67
C TYR A 158 4.22 -0.50 -14.74
N PHE A 159 3.46 -1.42 -15.33
CA PHE A 159 2.80 -2.48 -14.58
C PHE A 159 3.85 -3.55 -14.21
N GLY A 160 4.12 -3.73 -12.91
CA GLY A 160 5.01 -4.78 -12.43
C GLY A 160 4.39 -6.18 -12.54
N GLU A 161 5.22 -7.22 -12.33
CA GLU A 161 4.83 -8.64 -12.47
C GLU A 161 3.58 -9.02 -11.68
N GLN A 162 3.40 -8.45 -10.47
CA GLN A 162 2.22 -8.71 -9.63
C GLN A 162 0.89 -8.32 -10.30
N ARG A 163 0.92 -7.41 -11.30
CA ARG A 163 -0.27 -7.03 -12.06
C ARG A 163 -0.70 -8.12 -13.05
N PHE A 164 0.20 -9.04 -13.40
CA PHE A 164 -0.06 -10.12 -14.33
C PHE A 164 -0.52 -11.42 -13.66
N GLY A 165 -0.85 -11.36 -12.36
CA GLY A 165 -1.31 -12.49 -11.56
C GLY A 165 -0.19 -13.45 -11.17
N LEU A 166 -0.55 -14.49 -10.40
CA LEU A 166 0.43 -15.46 -9.87
C LEU A 166 1.19 -16.20 -10.99
N ARG A 167 0.49 -16.53 -12.08
CA ARG A 167 1.05 -17.21 -13.25
C ARG A 167 1.77 -16.26 -14.22
N GLN A 168 1.71 -14.94 -13.95
CA GLN A 168 2.29 -13.87 -14.76
C GLN A 168 1.90 -13.90 -16.25
N ASN A 169 0.81 -14.57 -16.62
CA ASN A 169 0.43 -14.84 -18.01
C ASN A 169 -0.85 -14.11 -18.44
N SER A 170 -1.41 -13.22 -17.61
CA SER A 170 -2.67 -12.55 -17.95
C SER A 170 -2.59 -11.71 -19.23
N HIS A 171 -1.41 -11.18 -19.56
CA HIS A 171 -1.16 -10.48 -20.81
C HIS A 171 -1.17 -11.41 -22.03
N LEU A 172 -0.71 -12.66 -21.89
CA LEU A 172 -0.74 -13.68 -22.93
C LEU A 172 -2.17 -14.15 -23.19
N LEU A 173 -2.94 -14.41 -22.12
CA LEU A 173 -4.36 -14.74 -22.22
C LEU A 173 -5.15 -13.62 -22.91
N GLY A 174 -4.90 -12.36 -22.52
CA GLY A 174 -5.50 -11.20 -23.16
C GLY A 174 -5.13 -11.07 -24.65
N GLN A 175 -3.87 -11.35 -25.00
CA GLN A 175 -3.41 -11.35 -26.39
C GLN A 175 -4.09 -12.44 -27.23
N ALA A 176 -4.18 -13.67 -26.72
CA ALA A 176 -4.82 -14.79 -27.40
C ALA A 176 -6.31 -14.52 -27.67
N LEU A 177 -7.03 -13.99 -26.67
CA LEU A 177 -8.42 -13.56 -26.83
C LEU A 177 -8.55 -12.44 -27.87
N ALA A 178 -7.70 -11.40 -27.81
CA ALA A 178 -7.75 -10.29 -28.74
C ALA A 178 -7.48 -10.70 -30.20
N LYS A 179 -6.71 -11.77 -30.41
CA LYS A 179 -6.41 -12.34 -31.72
C LYS A 179 -7.38 -13.45 -32.15
N GLY A 180 -8.33 -13.84 -31.30
CA GLY A 180 -9.26 -14.94 -31.58
C GLY A 180 -8.62 -16.34 -31.53
N GLN A 181 -7.46 -16.49 -30.90
CA GLN A 181 -6.72 -17.75 -30.78
C GLN A 181 -7.19 -18.54 -29.55
N LEU A 182 -8.36 -19.18 -29.66
CA LEU A 182 -8.99 -19.85 -28.51
C LEU A 182 -8.21 -21.08 -28.01
N ASP A 183 -7.56 -21.83 -28.91
CA ASP A 183 -6.75 -22.99 -28.52
C ASP A 183 -5.56 -22.56 -27.64
N GLU A 184 -4.82 -21.53 -28.04
CA GLU A 184 -3.73 -20.94 -27.25
C GLU A 184 -4.22 -20.37 -25.91
N PHE A 185 -5.43 -19.80 -25.88
CA PHE A 185 -6.03 -19.34 -24.63
C PHE A 185 -6.26 -20.50 -23.66
N PHE A 186 -6.87 -21.59 -24.11
CA PHE A 186 -7.19 -22.74 -23.25
C PHE A 186 -5.95 -23.53 -22.82
N GLU A 187 -4.89 -23.57 -23.64
CA GLU A 187 -3.61 -24.16 -23.23
C GLU A 187 -2.95 -23.37 -22.09
N GLN A 188 -3.15 -22.05 -22.06
CA GLN A 188 -2.56 -21.18 -21.05
C GLN A 188 -3.47 -20.88 -19.85
N PHE A 189 -4.78 -21.14 -19.90
CA PHE A 189 -5.73 -20.81 -18.82
C PHE A 189 -5.68 -21.83 -17.66
#